data_AF-A0A8J4L9E0-F1
#
_entry.id   AF-A0A8J4L9E0-F1
#
_cell.length_a   1.000
_cell.length_b   1.000
_cell.length_c   1.000
_cell.angle_alpha   90.00
_cell.angle_beta   90.00
_cell.angle_gamma   90.00
#
_symmetry.space_group_name_H-M   'P 1'
#
loop_
_entity.id
_entity.type
_entity.pdbx_description
1 polymer ?
#
loop_
_entity_poly.entity_id
_entity_poly.type
_entity_poly.pdbx_seq_one_letter_code
_entity_poly.pdbx_strand_id
1 'polypeptide(L)' 'IAEDSQHLFAFTWKGQRLTWTCLPQGFTVSPMIFSRLLRDDLKDIILPGGSILVQYIDDLLL' A
#
# COMPACT_ATOMS: atom_id res chain seq x y z
N ILE A 1 -0.16 -3.94 8.94
CA ILE A 1 -1.44 -3.82 9.71
C ILE A 1 -1.11 -4.12 11.16
N ALA A 2 -1.56 -3.29 12.12
CA ALA A 2 -1.40 -3.61 13.53
C ALA A 2 -2.09 -4.95 13.83
N GLU A 3 -1.46 -5.85 14.59
CA GLU A 3 -2.02 -7.18 14.88
C GLU A 3 -3.45 -7.11 15.41
N ASP A 4 -3.73 -6.11 16.26
CA ASP A 4 -5.05 -5.83 16.81
C ASP A 4 -6.13 -5.53 15.76
N SER A 5 -5.76 -5.06 14.56
CA SER A 5 -6.68 -4.70 13.49
C SER A 5 -6.86 -5.79 12.42
N GLN A 6 -6.09 -6.88 12.48
CA GLN A 6 -6.15 -7.93 11.45
C GLN A 6 -7.54 -8.59 11.39
N HIS A 7 -8.16 -8.84 12.54
CA HIS A 7 -9.46 -9.49 12.64
C HIS A 7 -10.59 -8.77 11.87
N LEU A 8 -10.47 -7.45 11.66
CA LEU A 8 -11.44 -6.65 10.88
C LEU A 8 -11.45 -7.03 9.40
N PHE A 9 -10.37 -7.63 8.90
CA PHE A 9 -10.20 -8.02 7.51
C PHE A 9 -10.27 -9.55 7.33
N ALA A 10 -10.87 -10.27 8.28
CA ALA A 10 -11.01 -11.72 8.15
C ALA A 10 -11.99 -12.10 7.02
N PHE A 11 -11.63 -13.10 6.22
CA PHE A 11 -12.49 -13.67 5.18
C PHE A 11 -12.45 -15.20 5.20
N THR A 12 -13.46 -15.84 4.63
CA THR A 12 -13.55 -17.31 4.60
C THR A 12 -13.27 -17.83 3.20
N TRP A 13 -12.37 -18.80 3.10
CA TRP A 13 -12.07 -19.52 1.87
C TRP A 13 -12.08 -21.03 2.13
N LYS A 14 -12.91 -21.77 1.40
CA LYS A 14 -13.05 -23.24 1.53
C LYS A 14 -13.24 -23.73 2.98
N GLY A 15 -14.03 -22.98 3.77
CA GLY A 15 -14.31 -23.31 5.18
C GLY A 15 -13.20 -22.94 6.16
N GLN A 16 -12.08 -22.35 5.70
CA GLN A 16 -11.03 -21.81 6.56
C GLN A 16 -11.13 -20.30 6.65
N ARG A 17 -10.95 -19.75 7.86
CA ARG A 17 -10.89 -18.30 8.08
C ARG A 17 -9.45 -17.82 7.93
N LEU A 18 -9.24 -16.90 7.00
CA LEU A 18 -7.96 -16.25 6.72
C LEU A 18 -8.09 -14.77 7.08
N THR A 19 -6.95 -14.12 7.31
CA THR A 19 -6.87 -12.69 7.60
C THR A 19 -5.76 -12.05 6.78
N TRP A 20 -5.88 -10.76 6.50
CA TRP A 20 -4.82 -10.01 5.83
C TRP A 20 -3.76 -9.57 6.84
N THR A 21 -2.50 -9.87 6.56
CA THR A 21 -1.32 -9.40 7.31
C THR A 21 -0.77 -8.09 6.74
N CYS A 22 -1.00 -7.86 5.45
CA CYS A 22 -0.68 -6.65 4.70
C CYS A 22 -1.96 -5.86 4.38
N LEU A 23 -1.81 -4.58 4.00
CA LEU A 23 -2.93 -3.70 3.68
C LEU A 23 -3.79 -4.31 2.54
N PRO A 24 -5.06 -4.67 2.77
CA PRO A 24 -5.88 -5.27 1.73
C PRO A 24 -6.18 -4.26 0.63
N GLN A 25 -6.09 -4.71 -0.62
CA GLN A 25 -6.53 -3.96 -1.77
C GLN A 25 -8.06 -3.86 -1.75
N GLY A 26 -8.60 -2.64 -1.88
CA GLY A 26 -10.04 -2.38 -1.78
C GLY A 26 -10.52 -1.82 -0.43
N PHE A 27 -9.64 -1.71 0.57
CA PHE A 27 -9.95 -0.88 1.74
C PHE A 27 -9.83 0.60 1.36
N THR A 28 -10.86 1.40 1.64
CA THR A 28 -10.98 2.79 1.15
C THR A 28 -9.79 3.67 1.54
N VAL A 29 -9.15 3.37 2.67
CA VAL A 29 -7.99 4.13 3.19
C VAL A 29 -6.66 3.50 2.78
N SER A 30 -6.66 2.30 2.19
CA SER A 30 -5.46 1.57 1.81
C SER A 30 -4.59 2.33 0.80
N PRO A 31 -5.15 2.86 -0.32
CA PRO A 31 -4.37 3.65 -1.27
C PRO A 31 -3.81 4.94 -0.66
N MET A 32 -4.52 5.56 0.28
CA MET A 32 -4.05 6.79 0.93
C MET A 32 -2.85 6.53 1.86
N ILE A 33 -2.91 5.47 2.66
CA ILE A 33 -1.80 5.09 3.55
C ILE A 33 -0.58 4.66 2.72
N PHE A 34 -0.80 3.85 1.69
CA PHE A 34 0.28 3.38 0.83
C PHE A 34 0.92 4.52 0.05
N SER A 35 0.13 5.36 -0.63
CA SER A 35 0.64 6.52 -1.37
C SER A 35 1.45 7.49 -0.50
N ARG A 36 1.04 7.71 0.76
CA ARG A 36 1.79 8.55 1.71
C ARG A 36 3.15 7.95 2.05
N LEU A 37 3.19 6.66 2.40
CA LEU A 37 4.44 5.97 2.71
C LEU A 37 5.36 5.97 1.49
N LEU A 38 4.82 5.62 0.33
CA LEU A 38 5.56 5.56 -0.92
C LEU A 38 6.12 6.95 -1.30
N ARG A 39 5.37 8.04 -1.08
CA ARG A 39 5.87 9.40 -1.29
C ARG A 39 7.03 9.74 -0.37
N ASP A 40 6.92 9.37 0.91
CA ASP A 40 7.95 9.64 1.91
C ASP A 40 9.23 8.84 1.61
N ASP A 41 9.11 7.63 1.06
CA ASP A 41 10.23 6.80 0.62
C ASP A 41 10.89 7.31 -0.67
N LEU A 42 10.10 7.87 -1.59
CA LEU A 42 10.56 8.38 -2.89
C LEU A 42 11.11 9.82 -2.85
N LYS A 43 10.90 10.56 -1.75
CA LYS A 43 11.32 11.97 -1.63
C LYS A 43 12.83 12.18 -1.85
N ASP A 44 13.64 11.19 -1.47
CA ASP A 44 15.10 11.23 -1.50
C ASP A 44 15.68 10.52 -2.73
N ILE A 45 14.82 10.07 -3.66
CA ILE A 45 15.27 9.36 -4.86
C ILE A 45 15.91 10.33 -5.85
N ILE A 46 17.11 10.02 -6.31
CA ILE A 46 17.78 10.76 -7.38
C ILE A 46 17.86 9.83 -8.59
N LEU A 47 17.16 10.20 -9.66
CA LEU A 47 17.16 9.44 -10.89
C LEU A 47 18.32 9.89 -11.80
N PRO A 48 18.99 8.94 -12.48
CA PRO A 48 20.07 9.27 -13.40
C PRO A 48 19.51 10.03 -14.62
N GLY A 49 20.29 10.98 -15.15
CA GLY A 49 19.95 11.68 -16.39
C GLY A 49 18.91 12.81 -16.26
N GLY A 50 18.52 13.19 -15.03
CA GLY A 50 17.55 14.27 -14.81
C GLY A 50 16.09 13.88 -15.02
N SER A 51 15.80 12.56 -15.05
CA SER A 51 14.42 12.06 -15.13
C SER A 51 13.60 12.46 -13.90
N ILE A 52 12.29 12.62 -14.10
CA ILE A 52 11.34 13.04 -13.06
C ILE A 52 10.43 11.87 -12.73
N LEU A 53 10.39 11.50 -11.45
CA LEU A 53 9.40 10.53 -10.97
C LEU A 53 8.09 11.25 -10.65
N VAL A 54 6.99 10.81 -11.25
CA VAL A 54 5.64 11.27 -10.94
C VAL A 54 4.88 10.14 -10.26
N GLN A 55 4.33 10.42 -9.08
CA GLN A 55 3.52 9.47 -8.31
C GLN A 55 2.05 9.89 -8.32
N TYR A 56 1.15 8.96 -8.69
CA TYR A 56 -0.29 9.13 -8.61
C TYR A 56 -0.92 8.02 -7.76
N ILE A 57 -1.17 8.30 -6.48
CA ILE A 57 -1.68 7.33 -5.49
C ILE A 57 -0.74 6.10 -5.42
N ASP A 58 -1.10 5.02 -6.11
CA ASP A 58 -0.37 3.76 -6.13
C ASP A 58 0.44 3.57 -7.44
N ASP A 59 0.26 4.47 -8.43
CA ASP A 59 0.95 4.45 -9.72
C ASP A 59 2.23 5.29 -9.70
N LEU A 60 3.27 4.79 -10.39
CA LEU A 60 4.54 5.48 -10.60
C LEU A 60 4.83 5.61 -12.08
N LEU A 61 5.16 6.83 -12.51
CA LEU A 61 5.58 7.16 -13.87
C LEU A 61 7.00 7.71 -13.83
N LEU A 62 7.87 7.12 -14.65
CA LEU A 62 9.29 7.43 -14.77
C LEU A 62 9.64 7.92 -16.17
#